data_AF-A0A965UAC5-F1
#
_entry.id   AF-A0A965UAC5-F1
#
_cell.length_a   1.000
_cell.length_b   1.000
_cell.length_c   1.000
_cell.angle_alpha   90.00
_cell.angle_beta   90.00
_cell.angle_gamma   90.00
#
_symmetry.space_group_name_H-M   'P 1'
#
loop_
_entity.id
_entity.type
_entity.pdbx_description
1 polymer ?
#
loop_
_entity_poly.entity_id
_entity_poly.type
_entity_poly.pdbx_seq_one_letter_code
_entity_poly.pdbx_strand_id
1 'polypeptide(L)'
;NKAGLKKLLAESVASRKAPAAAAVEQIKAPPKEIVTAAIAGIEVMDLEDAVQLLWKNGIYAESGMGCTGPIVLVNEANGETAKDILHKGGYVGE
;
A
#
# COMPACT_ATOMS: atom_id res chain seq x y z
N ASN A 1 -15.14 -19.69 38.15
CA ASN A 1 -14.78 -18.75 37.06
C ASN A 1 -15.45 -17.39 37.29
N LYS A 2 -14.90 -16.61 38.23
CA LYS A 2 -15.42 -15.31 38.69
C LYS A 2 -14.36 -14.22 38.40
N ALA A 3 -14.08 -14.02 37.13
CA ALA A 3 -13.25 -12.91 36.67
C ALA A 3 -13.88 -12.41 35.36
N GLY A 4 -14.20 -11.12 35.29
CA GLY A 4 -14.91 -10.46 34.19
C GLY A 4 -14.18 -10.45 32.85
N LEU A 5 -13.40 -11.48 32.54
CA LEU A 5 -12.70 -11.73 31.27
C LEU A 5 -13.63 -11.56 30.07
N LYS A 6 -14.91 -11.97 30.19
CA LYS A 6 -15.90 -11.80 29.13
C LYS A 6 -16.27 -10.33 28.89
N LYS A 7 -16.28 -9.49 29.93
CA LYS A 7 -16.52 -8.03 29.80
C LYS A 7 -15.31 -7.33 29.21
N LEU A 8 -14.11 -7.64 29.71
CA LEU A 8 -12.86 -7.10 29.15
C LEU A 8 -12.66 -7.48 27.68
N LEU A 9 -13.03 -8.70 27.28
CA LEU A 9 -12.98 -9.12 25.88
C LEU A 9 -14.03 -8.39 25.03
N ALA A 10 -15.23 -8.17 25.54
CA ALA A 10 -16.24 -7.39 24.83
C ALA A 10 -15.86 -5.90 24.69
N GLU A 11 -15.27 -5.31 25.73
CA GLU A 11 -14.78 -3.93 25.71
C GLU A 11 -13.56 -3.77 24.80
N SER A 12 -12.65 -4.75 24.74
CA SER A 12 -11.50 -4.69 23.83
C SER A 12 -11.91 -4.87 22.37
N VAL A 13 -12.90 -5.71 22.08
CA VAL A 13 -13.45 -5.88 20.72
C VAL A 13 -14.27 -4.65 20.30
N ALA A 14 -15.00 -4.02 21.23
CA ALA A 14 -15.72 -2.78 20.96
C ALA A 14 -14.79 -1.56 20.78
N SER A 15 -13.70 -1.49 21.54
CA SER A 15 -12.66 -0.46 21.39
C SER A 15 -11.78 -0.71 20.15
N ARG A 16 -11.72 -1.96 19.70
CA ARG A 16 -11.18 -2.38 18.40
C ARG A 16 -12.27 -2.41 17.32
N LYS A 17 -13.34 -1.61 17.47
CA LYS A 17 -14.03 -1.09 16.28
C LYS A 17 -12.91 -0.58 15.40
N ALA A 18 -12.74 -1.26 14.27
CA ALA A 18 -11.74 -0.96 13.27
C ALA A 18 -11.64 0.55 13.12
N PRO A 19 -10.44 1.12 12.91
CA PRO A 19 -10.38 2.48 12.39
C PRO A 19 -11.41 2.51 11.28
N ALA A 20 -12.36 3.43 11.44
CA ALA A 20 -13.44 3.66 10.51
C ALA A 20 -12.84 3.44 9.14
N ALA A 21 -13.50 2.65 8.30
CA ALA A 21 -13.24 2.61 6.88
C ALA A 21 -13.10 4.07 6.47
N ALA A 22 -11.85 4.55 6.44
CA ALA A 22 -11.54 5.83 5.91
C ALA A 22 -12.14 5.72 4.52
N ALA A 23 -12.82 6.76 4.09
CA ALA A 23 -13.08 6.91 2.69
C ALA A 23 -11.71 6.95 2.00
N VAL A 24 -11.13 5.76 1.78
CA VAL A 24 -10.20 5.51 0.70
C VAL A 24 -11.09 5.87 -0.46
N GLU A 25 -10.87 7.04 -1.04
CA GLU A 25 -11.27 7.30 -2.42
C GLU A 25 -11.12 5.96 -3.12
N GLN A 26 -12.21 5.43 -3.70
CA GLN A 26 -12.14 4.17 -4.41
C GLN A 26 -11.21 4.39 -5.60
N ILE A 27 -9.92 4.31 -5.34
CA ILE A 27 -8.90 4.13 -6.32
C ILE A 27 -9.17 2.70 -6.77
N LYS A 28 -10.07 2.57 -7.76
CA LYS A 28 -10.36 1.29 -8.39
C LYS A 28 -9.03 0.75 -8.82
N ALA A 29 -8.63 -0.38 -8.25
CA ALA A 29 -7.45 -1.10 -8.69
C ALA A 29 -7.57 -1.24 -10.21
N PRO A 30 -6.66 -0.62 -10.99
CA PRO A 30 -6.69 -0.73 -12.44
C PRO A 30 -6.59 -2.20 -12.83
N PRO A 31 -7.00 -2.58 -14.05
CA PRO A 31 -6.99 -3.98 -14.48
C PRO A 31 -5.64 -4.61 -14.16
N LYS A 32 -5.67 -5.77 -13.47
CA LYS A 32 -4.46 -6.45 -13.01
C LYS A 32 -3.55 -6.70 -14.21
N GLU A 33 -2.39 -6.07 -14.18
CA GLU A 33 -1.40 -6.16 -15.23
C GLU A 33 -0.23 -7.02 -14.77
N ILE A 34 0.53 -7.58 -15.72
CA ILE A 34 1.69 -8.39 -15.40
C ILE A 34 2.75 -7.45 -14.83
N VAL A 35 3.05 -7.58 -13.54
CA VAL A 35 4.09 -6.77 -12.90
C VAL A 35 5.44 -7.43 -13.14
N THR A 36 6.20 -6.90 -14.09
CA THR A 36 7.53 -7.42 -14.49
C THR A 36 8.68 -6.53 -14.02
N ALA A 37 8.40 -5.26 -13.70
CA ALA A 37 9.37 -4.32 -13.18
C ALA A 37 9.21 -4.15 -11.66
N ALA A 38 10.33 -4.03 -10.95
CA ALA A 38 10.37 -3.74 -9.53
C ALA A 38 11.09 -2.41 -9.29
N ILE A 39 10.45 -1.50 -8.57
CA ILE A 39 11.02 -0.23 -8.13
C ILE A 39 11.41 -0.41 -6.66
N ALA A 40 12.71 -0.43 -6.41
CA ALA A 40 13.27 -0.46 -5.06
C ALA A 40 13.55 0.96 -4.54
N GLY A 41 13.75 1.09 -3.23
CA GLY A 41 14.06 2.36 -2.59
C GLY A 41 12.83 3.13 -2.10
N ILE A 42 11.72 2.44 -1.89
CA ILE A 42 10.50 3.01 -1.30
C ILE A 42 10.51 2.71 0.19
N GLU A 43 10.23 3.72 1.00
CA GLU A 43 10.10 3.55 2.45
C GLU A 43 8.87 2.69 2.79
N VAL A 44 8.99 1.83 3.81
CA VAL A 44 7.88 0.95 4.23
C VAL A 44 6.63 1.76 4.57
N MET A 45 6.81 2.94 5.16
CA MET A 45 5.71 3.82 5.57
C MET A 45 4.99 4.45 4.39
N ASP A 46 5.69 4.64 3.27
CA ASP A 46 5.17 5.30 2.08
C ASP A 46 4.72 4.29 0.99
N LEU A 47 4.88 2.99 1.24
CA LEU A 47 4.59 1.93 0.27
C LEU A 47 3.11 1.94 -0.16
N GLU A 48 2.19 2.15 0.78
CA GLU A 48 0.76 2.27 0.47
C GLU A 48 0.46 3.53 -0.33
N ASP A 49 1.07 4.66 0.01
CA ASP A 49 0.86 5.94 -0.68
C ASP A 49 1.43 5.91 -2.10
N ALA A 50 2.60 5.28 -2.28
CA ALA A 50 3.21 5.01 -3.58
C ALA A 50 2.29 4.18 -4.49
N VAL A 51 1.73 3.09 -3.98
CA VAL A 51 0.79 2.23 -4.72
C VAL A 51 -0.49 2.98 -5.06
N GLN A 52 -1.04 3.74 -4.11
CA GLN A 52 -2.23 4.57 -4.33
C GLN A 52 -1.98 5.66 -5.39
N LEU A 53 -0.81 6.31 -5.37
CA LEU A 53 -0.44 7.32 -6.36
C LEU A 53 -0.37 6.72 -7.77
N LEU A 54 0.20 5.52 -7.91
CA LEU A 54 0.26 4.82 -9.19
C LEU A 54 -1.12 4.43 -9.68
N TRP A 55 -1.96 3.89 -8.81
CA TRP A 55 -3.34 3.55 -9.15
C TRP A 55 -4.16 4.80 -9.52
N LYS A 56 -3.94 5.96 -8.88
CA LYS A 56 -4.56 7.25 -9.26
C LYS A 56 -4.16 7.69 -10.68
N ASN A 57 -2.98 7.31 -11.14
CA ASN A 57 -2.50 7.54 -12.51
C ASN A 57 -2.92 6.41 -13.48
N GLY A 58 -3.72 5.43 -13.03
CA GLY A 58 -4.19 4.31 -13.84
C GLY A 58 -3.15 3.20 -14.02
N ILE A 59 -2.03 3.23 -13.30
CA ILE A 59 -0.97 2.22 -13.37
C ILE A 59 -1.22 1.17 -12.30
N TYR A 60 -1.27 -0.11 -12.70
CA TYR A 60 -1.35 -1.20 -11.74
C TYR A 60 -0.02 -1.40 -11.04
N ALA A 61 -0.08 -1.36 -9.71
CA ALA A 61 1.07 -1.49 -8.84
C ALA A 61 0.73 -2.42 -7.66
N GLU A 62 1.68 -3.25 -7.26
CA GLU A 62 1.60 -4.08 -6.06
C GLU A 62 2.79 -3.77 -5.14
N SER A 63 2.52 -3.63 -3.85
CA SER A 63 3.57 -3.57 -2.83
C SER A 63 4.22 -4.94 -2.66
N GLY A 64 5.54 -5.00 -2.63
CA GLY A 64 6.32 -6.20 -2.40
C GLY A 64 7.49 -5.97 -1.45
N MET A 65 8.13 -7.08 -1.05
CA MET A 65 9.36 -7.05 -0.29
C MET A 65 10.41 -7.82 -1.08
N GLY A 66 11.34 -7.08 -1.69
CA GLY A 66 12.46 -7.63 -2.42
C GLY A 66 13.58 -8.07 -1.48
N CYS A 67 14.63 -8.66 -2.05
CA CYS A 67 15.80 -9.10 -1.29
C CYS A 67 16.50 -7.94 -0.55
N THR A 68 16.29 -6.69 -0.96
CA THR A 68 16.97 -5.50 -0.45
C THR A 68 16.03 -4.52 0.27
N GLY A 69 14.78 -4.91 0.52
CA GLY A 69 13.81 -4.06 1.22
C GLY A 69 12.47 -3.90 0.50
N PRO A 70 11.71 -2.84 0.81
CA PRO A 70 10.39 -2.62 0.25
C PRO A 70 10.52 -2.23 -1.23
N ILE A 71 9.69 -2.86 -2.06
CA ILE A 71 9.66 -2.62 -3.50
C ILE A 71 8.22 -2.42 -3.96
N VAL A 72 8.01 -1.68 -5.04
CA VAL A 72 6.73 -1.63 -5.73
C VAL A 72 6.87 -2.28 -7.09
N LEU A 73 6.01 -3.24 -7.35
CA LEU A 73 5.94 -4.04 -8.55
C LEU A 73 4.96 -3.37 -9.53
N VAL A 74 5.41 -3.07 -10.74
CA VAL A 74 4.62 -2.44 -11.80
C VAL A 74 4.86 -3.14 -13.13
N ASN A 75 4.00 -2.89 -14.12
CA ASN A 75 4.28 -3.35 -15.49
C ASN A 75 5.50 -2.62 -16.07
N GLU A 76 6.35 -3.32 -16.81
CA GLU A 76 7.54 -2.74 -17.45
C GLU A 76 7.22 -1.58 -18.41
N ALA A 77 6.11 -1.63 -19.14
CA ALA A 77 5.64 -0.54 -20.01
C ALA A 77 5.34 0.73 -19.22
N ASN A 78 4.96 0.59 -17.95
CA ASN A 78 4.68 1.69 -17.04
C ASN A 78 5.83 1.92 -16.03
N GLY A 79 6.93 1.18 -16.11
CA GLY A 79 8.02 1.22 -15.13
C GLY A 79 8.74 2.56 -15.10
N GLU A 80 8.97 3.17 -16.26
CA GLU A 80 9.58 4.49 -16.39
C GLU A 80 8.65 5.59 -15.85
N THR A 81 7.39 5.57 -16.27
CA THR A 81 6.35 6.51 -15.80
C THR A 81 6.13 6.37 -14.29
N ALA A 82 6.09 5.15 -13.77
CA ALA A 82 5.93 4.87 -12.36
C ALA A 82 7.12 5.39 -11.53
N LYS A 83 8.36 5.17 -12.01
CA LYS A 83 9.55 5.76 -11.38
C LYS A 83 9.49 7.28 -11.36
N ASP A 84 9.13 7.92 -12.46
CA ASP A 84 9.02 9.39 -12.53
C ASP A 84 7.91 9.93 -11.59
N ILE A 85 6.75 9.27 -11.53
CA ILE A 85 5.66 9.61 -10.60
C ILE A 85 6.12 9.48 -9.15
N LEU A 86 6.79 8.37 -8.80
CA LEU A 86 7.26 8.13 -7.45
C LEU A 86 8.41 9.06 -7.04
N HIS A 87 9.29 9.39 -7.98
CA HIS A 87 10.37 10.35 -7.77
C HIS A 87 9.81 11.77 -7.56
N LYS A 88 8.84 12.20 -8.37
CA LYS A 88 8.09 13.46 -8.16
C LYS A 88 7.31 13.48 -6.84
N GLY A 89 6.83 12.32 -6.40
CA GLY A 89 6.18 12.14 -5.11
C GLY A 89 7.14 12.13 -3.92
N GLY A 90 8.46 12.08 -4.16
CA GLY A 90 9.47 12.00 -3.11
C GLY A 90 9.58 10.63 -2.43
N TYR A 91 8.97 9.60 -3.00
CA TYR A 91 8.91 8.25 -2.42
C TYR A 91 10.11 7.38 -2.77
N VAL A 92 10.89 7.78 -3.77
CA VAL A 92 12.11 7.09 -4.19
C VAL A 92 13.23 8.13 -4.27
N GLY A 93 14.21 7.99 -3.37
CA GLY A 93 15.46 8.74 -3.42
C GLY A 93 16.37 8.20 -4.52
N GLU A 94 17.09 9.12 -5.18
CA GLU A 94 18.08 8.83 -6.24
C GLU A 94 19.14 7.79 -5.81
#